data_AF-A0A5E4B2I4-F1
#
_entry.id   AF-A0A5E4B2I4-F1
#
_cell.length_a   1.000
_cell.length_b   1.000
_cell.length_c   1.000
_cell.angle_alpha   90.00
_cell.angle_beta   90.00
_cell.angle_gamma   90.00
#
_symmetry.space_group_name_H-M   'P 1'
#
loop_
_entity.id
_entity.type
_entity.pdbx_description
1 polymer ?
#
loop_
_entity_poly.entity_id
_entity_poly.type
_entity_poly.pdbx_seq_one_letter_code
_entity_poly.pdbx_strand_id
1 'polypeptide(L)'
;MAPALLELTRWLRRSADLINCDKCCGVTNMQTVNCYLIDNNGFILVSEDYMQTGDFFGEVEGAVMNKLLTMGSFKRITLYDYQAMCRANKESSDGAHGLLDPYHAFLSAVKWIMTELVLFLVEFNLCSWWHSDMTAKAQKLKQTLEPCDTEYPAFVSERTIKETTGNIVCEDCS
;
A
#
# COMPACT_ATOMS: atom_id res chain seq x y z
N MET A 1 21.11 -24.53 40.82
CA MET A 1 19.90 -24.53 39.97
C MET A 1 18.98 -23.34 40.20
N ALA A 2 18.87 -22.80 41.43
CA ALA A 2 18.09 -21.59 41.75
C ALA A 2 18.49 -20.26 41.05
N PRO A 3 19.77 -19.95 40.74
CA PRO A 3 20.11 -18.62 40.20
C PRO A 3 19.63 -18.42 38.75
N ALA A 4 19.62 -19.47 37.93
CA ALA A 4 19.12 -19.39 36.55
C ALA A 4 17.60 -19.15 36.48
N LEU A 5 16.82 -19.74 37.41
CA LEU A 5 15.39 -19.49 37.55
C LEU A 5 15.10 -18.07 38.08
N LEU A 6 15.96 -17.55 38.97
CA LEU A 6 15.85 -16.17 39.46
C LEU A 6 16.15 -15.15 38.35
N GLU A 7 17.14 -15.41 37.49
CA GLU A 7 17.39 -14.60 36.29
C GLU A 7 16.20 -14.67 35.32
N LEU A 8 15.70 -15.86 34.99
CA LEU A 8 14.55 -16.03 34.08
C LEU A 8 13.29 -15.32 34.59
N THR A 9 12.99 -15.41 35.88
CA THR A 9 11.87 -14.69 36.49
C THR A 9 12.09 -13.17 36.53
N ARG A 10 13.34 -12.71 36.67
CA ARG A 10 13.69 -11.29 36.59
C ARG A 10 13.61 -10.75 35.16
N TRP A 11 14.01 -11.55 34.17
CA TRP A 11 13.81 -11.26 32.75
C TRP A 11 12.34 -11.24 32.38
N LEU A 12 11.54 -12.23 32.80
CA LEU A 12 10.09 -12.30 32.58
C LEU A 12 9.35 -11.14 33.26
N ARG A 13 9.77 -10.71 34.45
CA ARG A 13 9.21 -9.53 35.13
C ARG A 13 9.57 -8.23 34.42
N ARG A 14 10.81 -8.11 33.91
CA ARG A 14 11.26 -6.94 33.14
C ARG A 14 10.56 -6.85 31.78
N SER A 15 10.26 -7.97 31.13
CA SER A 15 9.43 -8.00 29.91
C SER A 15 7.96 -7.71 30.19
N ALA A 16 7.41 -8.11 31.35
CA ALA A 16 6.04 -7.76 31.75
C ALA A 16 5.91 -6.27 32.11
N ASP A 17 6.95 -5.66 32.70
CA ASP A 17 7.01 -4.21 32.91
C ASP A 17 7.13 -3.42 31.59
N LEU A 18 7.64 -4.01 30.50
CA LEU A 18 7.60 -3.42 29.16
C LEU A 18 6.19 -3.41 28.54
N ILE A 19 5.30 -4.30 28.98
CA ILE A 19 3.91 -4.38 28.51
C ILE A 19 3.04 -3.33 29.21
N ASN A 20 3.43 -2.87 30.40
CA ASN A 20 2.73 -1.82 31.14
C ASN A 20 3.44 -0.46 30.94
N CYS A 21 3.02 0.28 29.91
CA CYS A 21 3.62 1.55 29.47
C CYS A 21 3.73 2.65 30.55
N ASP A 22 3.06 2.51 31.71
CA ASP A 22 3.16 3.44 32.86
C ASP A 22 4.58 3.69 33.36
N LYS A 23 5.52 2.75 33.12
CA LYS A 23 6.93 2.90 33.56
C LYS A 23 7.89 3.28 32.43
N CYS A 24 7.46 3.19 31.16
CA CYS A 24 8.29 3.52 30.01
C CYS A 24 8.45 5.04 29.85
N CYS A 25 7.41 5.79 30.18
CA CYS A 25 7.51 7.22 30.40
C CYS A 25 7.84 7.45 31.87
N GLY A 26 9.06 7.90 32.19
CA GLY A 26 9.47 8.26 33.56
C GLY A 26 8.70 9.46 34.17
N VAL A 27 7.55 9.82 33.61
CA VAL A 27 6.71 10.94 34.01
C VAL A 27 5.63 10.40 34.94
N THR A 28 5.79 10.66 36.23
CA THR A 28 4.95 10.10 37.30
C THR A 28 3.56 10.73 37.40
N ASN A 29 3.18 11.62 36.48
CA ASN A 29 1.88 12.28 36.46
C ASN A 29 1.57 12.81 35.05
N MET A 30 0.63 12.20 34.32
CA MET A 30 -0.37 12.94 33.53
C MET A 30 -1.33 11.95 32.86
N GLN A 31 -2.62 12.08 33.17
CA GLN A 31 -3.74 11.39 32.50
C GLN A 31 -3.95 11.86 31.04
N THR A 32 -2.91 12.42 30.40
CA THR A 32 -3.00 13.19 29.14
C THR A 32 -1.75 13.06 28.25
N VAL A 33 -0.81 12.17 28.54
CA VAL A 33 0.38 11.95 27.69
C VAL A 33 0.36 10.56 27.08
N ASN A 34 0.41 10.50 25.75
CA ASN A 34 0.50 9.25 25.01
C ASN A 34 1.97 8.81 24.92
N CYS A 35 2.25 7.57 25.33
CA CYS A 35 3.60 7.02 25.39
C CYS A 35 3.78 5.89 24.37
N TYR A 36 4.80 6.02 23.53
CA TYR A 36 5.09 5.09 22.43
C TYR A 36 6.49 4.50 22.57
N LEU A 37 6.61 3.18 22.38
CA LEU A 37 7.88 2.52 22.14
C LEU A 37 8.04 2.30 20.63
N ILE A 38 9.05 2.92 20.03
CA ILE A 38 9.28 2.92 18.58
C ILE A 38 10.59 2.20 18.28
N ASP A 39 10.62 1.37 17.24
CA ASP A 39 11.85 0.73 16.76
C ASP A 39 12.77 1.73 16.02
N ASN A 40 14.01 1.34 15.76
CA ASN A 40 14.99 2.11 14.99
C ASN A 40 14.50 2.46 13.57
N ASN A 41 13.53 1.72 13.03
CA ASN A 41 12.91 1.95 11.72
C ASN A 41 11.69 2.88 11.76
N GLY A 42 11.26 3.33 12.94
CA GLY A 42 10.11 4.24 13.09
C GLY A 42 8.74 3.55 13.19
N PHE A 43 8.69 2.25 13.48
CA PHE A 43 7.45 1.49 13.71
C PHE A 43 7.13 1.38 15.20
N ILE A 44 5.84 1.44 15.55
CA ILE A 44 5.37 1.35 16.92
C ILE A 44 5.37 -0.11 17.39
N LEU A 45 6.13 -0.41 18.45
CA LEU A 45 6.20 -1.72 19.10
C LEU A 45 5.22 -1.84 20.27
N VAL A 46 5.04 -0.76 21.03
CA VAL A 46 4.14 -0.72 22.18
C VAL A 46 3.50 0.68 22.25
N SER A 47 2.19 0.71 22.44
CA SER A 47 1.38 1.91 22.65
C SER A 47 0.29 1.57 23.69
N GLU A 48 -0.33 2.60 24.27
CA GLU A 48 -1.54 2.43 25.09
C GLU A 48 -2.71 1.91 24.23
N ASP A 49 -2.84 2.43 23.01
CA ASP A 49 -3.79 1.94 22.02
C ASP A 49 -3.15 0.82 21.19
N TYR A 50 -3.62 -0.41 21.42
CA TYR A 50 -3.13 -1.61 20.74
C TYR A 50 -3.39 -1.59 19.23
N MET A 51 -4.36 -0.80 18.74
CA MET A 51 -4.66 -0.72 17.31
C MET A 51 -3.55 -0.03 16.52
N GLN A 52 -2.72 0.78 17.17
CA GLN A 52 -1.61 1.52 16.56
C GLN A 52 -0.30 0.70 16.54
N THR A 53 -0.30 -0.50 17.12
CA THR A 53 0.90 -1.35 17.18
C THR A 53 1.17 -1.96 15.80
N GLY A 54 2.39 -1.78 15.29
CA GLY A 54 2.79 -2.21 13.96
C GLY A 54 2.65 -1.14 12.88
N ASP A 55 1.95 -0.04 13.17
CA ASP A 55 1.84 1.09 12.26
C ASP A 55 3.11 1.94 12.25
N PHE A 56 3.31 2.68 11.16
CA PHE A 56 4.41 3.63 11.05
C PHE A 56 4.11 4.87 11.89
N PHE A 57 5.03 5.25 12.78
CA PHE A 57 4.80 6.37 13.71
C PHE A 57 4.50 7.69 13.02
N GLY A 58 5.05 7.94 11.83
CA GLY A 58 4.76 9.17 11.07
C GLY A 58 3.36 9.19 10.43
N GLU A 59 2.67 8.06 10.35
CA GLU A 59 1.28 7.98 9.90
C GLU A 59 0.31 8.30 11.05
N VAL A 60 0.64 7.86 12.27
CA VAL A 60 -0.13 8.16 13.48
C VAL A 60 0.13 9.58 13.97
N GLU A 61 1.40 9.97 14.12
CA GLU A 61 1.85 11.24 14.70
C GLU A 61 2.87 11.96 13.79
N GLY A 62 2.41 12.41 12.63
CA GLY A 62 3.26 13.05 11.61
C GLY A 62 3.97 14.33 12.08
N ALA A 63 3.33 15.13 12.95
CA ALA A 63 3.92 16.36 13.50
C ALA A 63 5.12 16.06 14.40
N VAL A 64 5.00 15.06 15.27
CA VAL A 64 6.09 14.62 16.15
C VAL A 64 7.22 14.00 15.33
N MET A 65 6.91 13.17 14.33
CA MET A 65 7.92 12.61 13.42
C MET A 65 8.72 13.70 12.69
N ASN A 66 8.06 14.76 12.19
CA ASN A 66 8.77 15.87 11.54
C ASN A 66 9.70 16.62 12.51
N LYS A 67 9.29 16.76 13.78
CA LYS A 67 10.16 17.34 14.81
C LYS A 67 11.37 16.44 15.08
N LEU A 68 11.18 15.12 15.17
CA LEU A 68 12.28 14.16 15.36
C LEU A 68 13.29 14.20 14.21
N LEU A 69 12.82 14.40 12.97
CA LEU A 69 13.68 14.65 11.80
C LEU A 69 14.47 15.96 11.95
N THR A 70 13.81 17.04 12.36
CA THR A 70 14.44 18.36 12.55
C THR A 70 15.47 18.35 13.68
N MET A 71 15.21 17.60 14.75
CA MET A 71 16.12 17.43 15.88
C MET A 71 17.28 16.46 15.58
N GLY A 72 17.25 15.79 14.43
CA GLY A 72 18.29 14.84 14.00
C GLY A 72 18.25 13.48 14.67
N SER A 73 17.22 13.18 15.48
CA SER A 73 17.05 11.87 16.12
C SER A 73 16.67 10.79 15.10
N PHE A 74 15.94 11.19 14.05
CA PHE A 74 15.64 10.34 12.90
C PHE A 74 16.17 10.96 11.61
N LYS A 75 16.53 10.09 10.66
CA LYS A 75 16.96 10.47 9.31
C LYS A 75 16.09 9.78 8.27
N ARG A 76 15.62 10.56 7.29
CA ARG A 76 14.96 10.04 6.08
C ARG A 76 16.02 9.61 5.07
N ILE A 77 15.87 8.38 4.55
CA ILE A 77 16.70 7.78 3.51
C ILE A 77 15.76 7.38 2.37
N THR A 78 16.12 7.68 1.13
CA THR A 78 15.37 7.22 -0.05
C THR A 78 15.97 5.90 -0.54
N LEU A 79 15.11 4.87 -0.65
CA LEU A 79 15.46 3.59 -1.26
C LEU A 79 14.98 3.60 -2.71
N TYR A 80 15.82 3.12 -3.61
CA TYR A 80 15.54 3.03 -5.04
C TYR A 80 15.40 1.56 -5.43
N ASP A 81 14.25 1.18 -5.97
CA ASP A 81 14.02 -0.13 -6.56
C ASP A 81 13.95 0.01 -8.10
N TYR A 82 15.01 -0.45 -8.75
CA TYR A 82 15.16 -0.44 -10.21
C TYR A 82 14.56 -1.71 -10.86
N GLN A 83 13.98 -2.62 -10.07
CA GLN A 83 13.46 -3.91 -10.54
C GLN A 83 11.94 -4.04 -10.32
N ALA A 84 11.26 -2.95 -9.98
CA ALA A 84 9.82 -2.95 -9.80
C ALA A 84 9.08 -3.15 -11.11
N MET A 85 7.91 -3.79 -11.04
CA MET A 85 7.00 -3.95 -12.16
C MET A 85 5.77 -3.07 -11.92
N CYS A 86 5.69 -1.95 -12.63
CA CYS A 86 4.54 -1.07 -12.57
C CYS A 86 3.48 -1.52 -13.56
N ARG A 87 2.23 -1.20 -13.25
CA ARG A 87 1.21 -1.21 -14.28
C ARG A 87 1.60 -0.15 -15.29
N ALA A 88 1.78 -0.57 -16.54
CA ALA A 88 1.90 0.37 -17.62
C ALA A 88 0.59 1.14 -17.65
N ASN A 89 0.61 2.39 -17.16
CA ASN A 89 -0.39 3.37 -17.55
C ASN A 89 -0.10 3.64 -19.02
N LYS A 90 -0.51 2.71 -19.89
CA LYS A 90 -1.05 3.17 -21.15
C LYS A 90 -2.19 4.04 -20.71
N GLU A 91 -1.97 5.35 -20.73
CA GLU A 91 -3.07 6.24 -21.04
C GLU A 91 -3.80 5.51 -22.16
N SER A 92 -4.97 4.98 -21.84
CA SER A 92 -5.93 4.67 -22.86
C SER A 92 -6.11 6.00 -23.55
N SER A 93 -5.30 6.25 -24.59
CA SER A 93 -5.63 7.17 -25.62
C SER A 93 -6.83 6.54 -26.34
N ASP A 94 -7.96 6.50 -25.62
CA ASP A 94 -9.29 6.62 -26.19
C ASP A 94 -9.46 8.01 -26.85
N GLY A 95 -8.39 8.81 -26.92
CA GLY A 95 -8.19 9.85 -27.92
C GLY A 95 -8.02 9.24 -29.31
N ALA A 96 -9.16 9.04 -29.99
CA ALA A 96 -9.37 9.10 -31.46
C ALA A 96 -10.23 7.97 -32.08
N HIS A 97 -11.08 7.28 -31.32
CA HIS A 97 -12.16 6.50 -31.94
C HIS A 97 -13.37 7.36 -32.36
N GLY A 98 -13.48 8.60 -31.84
CA GLY A 98 -14.70 9.42 -31.90
C GLY A 98 -15.15 10.00 -33.25
N LEU A 99 -14.46 9.81 -34.38
CA LEU A 99 -14.92 10.32 -35.68
C LEU A 99 -15.10 9.26 -36.78
N LEU A 100 -14.42 8.12 -36.67
CA LEU A 100 -14.48 7.02 -37.63
C LEU A 100 -15.34 5.85 -37.12
N ASP A 101 -15.71 5.85 -35.84
CA ASP A 101 -16.61 4.85 -35.24
C ASP A 101 -17.96 4.67 -35.94
N PRO A 102 -18.72 5.71 -36.36
CA PRO A 102 -20.01 5.46 -37.01
C PRO A 102 -19.84 4.75 -38.36
N TYR A 103 -18.78 5.07 -39.10
CA TYR A 103 -18.50 4.43 -40.39
C TYR A 103 -17.96 3.01 -40.22
N HIS A 104 -17.06 2.77 -39.26
CA HIS A 104 -16.58 1.42 -38.97
C HIS A 104 -17.65 0.53 -38.34
N ALA A 105 -18.51 1.08 -37.48
CA ALA A 105 -19.68 0.37 -36.94
C ALA A 105 -20.67 0.04 -38.07
N PHE A 106 -20.95 1.00 -38.96
CA PHE A 106 -21.80 0.77 -40.12
C PHE A 106 -21.21 -0.29 -41.08
N LEU A 107 -19.93 -0.17 -41.44
CA LEU A 107 -19.26 -1.18 -42.28
C LEU A 107 -19.18 -2.54 -41.60
N SER A 108 -19.01 -2.59 -40.28
CA SER A 108 -19.01 -3.85 -39.52
C SER A 108 -20.39 -4.47 -39.49
N ALA A 109 -21.45 -3.66 -39.34
CA ALA A 109 -22.83 -4.12 -39.44
C ALA A 109 -23.18 -4.61 -40.85
N VAL A 110 -22.76 -3.87 -41.90
CA VAL A 110 -22.94 -4.29 -43.30
C VAL A 110 -22.17 -5.56 -43.58
N LYS A 111 -20.90 -5.66 -43.15
CA LYS A 111 -20.09 -6.87 -43.28
C LYS A 111 -20.73 -8.04 -42.54
N TRP A 112 -21.26 -7.82 -41.33
CA TRP A 112 -21.97 -8.84 -40.56
C TRP A 112 -23.22 -9.32 -41.29
N ILE A 113 -24.09 -8.41 -41.74
CA ILE A 113 -25.28 -8.74 -42.53
C ILE A 113 -24.91 -9.48 -43.82
N MET A 114 -23.88 -9.03 -44.55
CA MET A 114 -23.43 -9.69 -45.78
C MET A 114 -22.88 -11.10 -45.50
N THR A 115 -22.18 -11.29 -44.38
CA THR A 115 -21.70 -12.61 -43.97
C THR A 115 -22.88 -13.53 -43.64
N GLU A 116 -23.86 -13.01 -42.91
CA GLU A 116 -25.06 -13.76 -42.54
C GLU A 116 -25.95 -14.06 -43.75
N LEU A 117 -25.99 -13.18 -44.75
CA LEU A 117 -26.73 -13.39 -46.00
C LEU A 117 -26.02 -14.43 -46.89
N VAL A 118 -24.68 -14.43 -46.93
CA VAL A 118 -23.90 -15.48 -47.60
C VAL A 118 -24.04 -16.82 -46.89
N LEU A 119 -23.97 -16.85 -45.55
CA LEU A 119 -24.22 -18.04 -44.76
C LEU A 119 -25.64 -18.53 -44.93
N PHE A 120 -26.64 -17.66 -44.89
CA PHE A 120 -28.03 -18.00 -45.17
C PHE A 120 -28.21 -18.52 -46.59
N LEU A 121 -27.56 -17.94 -47.61
CA LEU A 121 -27.63 -18.47 -48.97
C LEU A 121 -26.94 -19.84 -49.09
N VAL A 122 -25.81 -20.05 -48.42
CA VAL A 122 -25.11 -21.34 -48.38
C VAL A 122 -25.95 -22.38 -47.61
N GLU A 123 -26.53 -22.00 -46.49
CA GLU A 123 -27.43 -22.81 -45.66
C GLU A 123 -28.75 -23.10 -46.36
N PHE A 124 -29.34 -22.16 -47.10
CA PHE A 124 -30.58 -22.36 -47.87
C PHE A 124 -30.34 -23.21 -49.12
N ASN A 125 -29.10 -23.23 -49.65
CA ASN A 125 -28.65 -24.21 -50.65
C ASN A 125 -28.28 -25.59 -50.03
N LEU A 126 -28.06 -25.67 -48.71
CA LEU A 126 -27.67 -26.89 -47.97
C LEU A 126 -28.64 -27.21 -46.81
N CYS A 127 -29.90 -26.82 -46.98
CA CYS A 127 -30.86 -26.69 -45.88
C CYS A 127 -31.33 -28.06 -45.36
N SER A 128 -30.52 -28.72 -44.55
CA SER A 128 -31.01 -29.86 -43.76
C SER A 128 -30.24 -30.13 -42.47
N TRP A 129 -28.97 -29.76 -42.38
CA TRP A 129 -28.13 -30.38 -41.36
C TRP A 129 -27.04 -29.42 -40.93
N TRP A 130 -27.23 -28.77 -39.78
CA TRP A 130 -26.19 -28.46 -38.78
C TRP A 130 -26.68 -27.35 -37.85
N HIS A 131 -27.70 -27.65 -37.04
CA HIS A 131 -27.92 -26.86 -35.83
C HIS A 131 -26.69 -26.98 -34.92
N SER A 132 -26.41 -25.92 -34.15
CA SER A 132 -25.36 -25.75 -33.11
C SER A 132 -24.00 -25.24 -33.64
N ASP A 133 -23.35 -24.21 -33.10
CA ASP A 133 -23.42 -23.62 -31.75
C ASP A 133 -22.85 -22.18 -31.75
N MET A 134 -23.44 -21.28 -30.97
CA MET A 134 -22.91 -19.94 -30.70
C MET A 134 -21.73 -20.02 -29.71
N THR A 135 -20.53 -19.67 -30.14
CA THR A 135 -19.37 -19.53 -29.23
C THR A 135 -19.04 -18.06 -28.99
N ALA A 136 -19.42 -17.53 -27.82
CA ALA A 136 -18.99 -16.21 -27.37
C ALA A 136 -17.55 -16.29 -26.81
N LYS A 137 -16.61 -15.53 -27.40
CA LYS A 137 -15.25 -15.36 -26.85
C LYS A 137 -15.24 -14.16 -25.89
N ALA A 138 -15.09 -14.43 -24.60
CA ALA A 138 -14.79 -13.40 -23.60
C ALA A 138 -13.29 -13.03 -23.67
N GLN A 139 -12.98 -11.80 -24.07
CA GLN A 139 -11.62 -11.30 -24.17
C GLN A 139 -11.20 -10.70 -22.83
N LYS A 140 -10.42 -11.44 -22.02
CA LYS A 140 -9.86 -10.93 -20.77
C LYS A 140 -8.81 -9.85 -21.10
N LEU A 141 -9.03 -8.63 -20.63
CA LEU A 141 -8.07 -7.53 -20.72
C LEU A 141 -6.81 -7.91 -19.92
N LYS A 142 -5.74 -8.28 -20.62
CA LYS A 142 -4.44 -8.58 -20.02
C LYS A 142 -3.77 -7.25 -19.69
N GLN A 143 -3.83 -6.83 -18.42
CA GLN A 143 -3.07 -5.67 -17.94
C GLN A 143 -1.57 -5.93 -18.20
N THR A 144 -0.94 -5.01 -18.93
CA THR A 144 0.49 -5.11 -19.29
C THR A 144 1.30 -4.52 -18.14
N LEU A 145 2.21 -5.32 -17.57
CA LEU A 145 3.18 -4.89 -16.56
C LEU A 145 4.48 -4.55 -17.28
N GLU A 146 5.11 -3.45 -16.89
CA GLU A 146 6.37 -2.96 -17.44
C GLU A 146 7.36 -2.66 -16.31
N PRO A 147 8.69 -2.81 -16.55
CA PRO A 147 9.70 -2.46 -15.58
C PRO A 147 9.70 -0.94 -15.33
N CYS A 148 9.78 -0.53 -14.07
CA CYS A 148 9.80 0.88 -13.64
C CYS A 148 10.74 1.06 -12.46
N ASP A 149 11.22 2.29 -12.29
CA ASP A 149 11.97 2.68 -11.10
C ASP A 149 10.99 3.21 -10.04
N THR A 150 11.05 2.69 -8.83
CA THR A 150 10.23 3.15 -7.70
C THR A 150 11.11 3.65 -6.56
N GLU A 151 10.64 4.72 -5.91
CA GLU A 151 11.31 5.33 -4.77
C GLU A 151 10.48 5.11 -3.50
N TYR A 152 11.12 4.65 -2.43
CA TYR A 152 10.47 4.40 -1.14
C TYR A 152 11.20 5.17 -0.03
N PRO A 153 10.51 6.04 0.74
CA PRO A 153 11.11 6.69 1.88
C PRO A 153 11.24 5.71 3.06
N ALA A 154 12.46 5.50 3.53
CA ALA A 154 12.77 4.76 4.75
C ALA A 154 13.25 5.71 5.86
N PHE A 155 13.00 5.35 7.12
CA PHE A 155 13.40 6.11 8.28
C PHE A 155 14.33 5.28 9.15
N VAL A 156 15.40 5.90 9.64
CA VAL A 156 16.38 5.25 10.51
C VAL A 156 16.74 6.20 11.64
N SER A 157 16.74 5.68 12.87
CA SER A 157 17.19 6.40 14.06
C SER A 157 18.71 6.63 14.04
N GLU A 158 19.14 7.85 14.36
CA GLU A 158 20.56 8.19 14.49
C GLU A 158 21.08 7.76 15.87
N ARG A 159 22.18 6.99 15.92
CA ARG A 159 22.66 6.39 17.18
C ARG A 159 23.42 7.35 18.09
N THR A 160 23.77 8.53 17.58
CA THR A 160 24.61 9.50 18.31
C THR A 160 23.83 10.31 19.33
N ILE A 161 22.50 10.40 19.20
CA ILE A 161 21.66 11.24 20.07
C ILE A 161 20.84 10.33 20.97
N LYS A 162 21.19 10.29 22.27
CA LYS A 162 20.56 9.40 23.24
C LYS A 162 19.27 9.96 23.82
N GLU A 163 19.18 11.28 23.94
CA GLU A 163 18.00 11.97 24.48
C GLU A 163 17.78 13.29 23.76
N THR A 164 16.55 13.52 23.32
CA THR A 164 16.09 14.77 22.73
C THR A 164 14.85 15.24 23.47
N THR A 165 14.92 16.40 24.11
CA THR A 165 13.75 17.06 24.72
C THR A 165 13.35 18.25 23.88
N GLY A 166 12.07 18.35 23.56
CA GLY A 166 11.53 19.43 22.74
C GLY A 166 10.04 19.54 22.96
N ASN A 167 9.53 20.77 23.00
CA ASN A 167 8.11 21.04 22.96
C ASN A 167 7.70 21.30 21.51
N ILE A 168 6.59 20.69 21.08
CA ILE A 168 5.93 21.02 19.83
C ILE A 168 4.79 21.99 20.13
N VAL A 169 4.93 23.24 19.68
CA VAL A 169 3.83 24.20 19.74
C VAL A 169 3.04 24.02 18.45
N CYS A 170 1.89 23.38 18.53
CA CYS A 170 0.91 23.38 17.45
C CYS A 170 0.14 24.70 17.55
N GLU A 171 0.21 25.52 16.49
CA GLU A 171 -0.39 26.86 16.49
C GLU A 171 -1.93 26.85 16.39
N ASP A 172 -2.56 25.69 16.22
CA ASP A 172 -4.00 25.48 16.39
C ASP A 172 -4.25 23.97 16.57
N CYS A 173 -4.49 23.51 17.80
CA CYS A 173 -5.09 22.21 18.08
C CYS A 173 -6.54 22.43 18.50
N SER A 174 -7.49 22.17 17.61
CA SER A 174 -8.94 22.09 17.92
C SER A 174 -9.36 20.66 18.19
#